data_AF-A0A6N7ZGH1-F1
#
_entry.id   AF-A0A6N7ZGH1-F1
#
_cell.length_a   1.000
_cell.length_b   1.000
_cell.length_c   1.000
_cell.angle_alpha   90.00
_cell.angle_beta   90.00
_cell.angle_gamma   90.00
#
_symmetry.space_group_name_H-M   'P 1'
#
loop_
_entity.id
_entity.type
_entity.pdbx_description
1 polymer ?
#
loop_
_entity_poly.entity_id
_entity_poly.type
_entity_poly.pdbx_seq_one_letter_code
_entity_poly.pdbx_strand_id
1 'polypeptide(L)'
;MTTDRSDDREDDLAASGTPQTAPTSPEPGAPARPRGVVAAADAGVASAVQAAEHARAQFTEVVRTPEITRRLALLWDPPAPATRGRKPRLTLDDVVRAGIAVAQEGGLDALSMRRVATELGVGAMSLYTYVPGRTELVDLMIDRAYGELDLPAAGAPWRPALAQYAHEMWGLYQRHPWILQTNMWRAPLAPHVLDAQEAGLRTLVDTGLSEVQVVETLGLVDNYVQGLARANIAETADRDATGIGNDEYWTTLGSFWEDWFDVERYPVMTRIYVAGGFDAPQGPLDASLDRLLDAVEMAIDRANAQRPAEDPRPG
;
A
#
# COMPACT_ATOMS: atom_id res chain seq x y z
N MET A 1 -53.61 -11.94 63.82
CA MET A 1 -54.91 -11.77 63.14
C MET A 1 -54.82 -10.43 62.43
N THR A 2 -54.73 -10.26 61.12
CA THR A 2 -54.86 -11.13 59.95
C THR A 2 -54.34 -10.28 58.77
N THR A 3 -53.34 -10.80 58.03
CA THR A 3 -53.10 -10.80 56.55
C THR A 3 -53.36 -9.53 55.71
N ASP A 4 -52.79 -9.28 54.53
CA ASP A 4 -51.81 -9.88 53.60
C ASP A 4 -51.86 -8.98 52.32
N ARG A 5 -50.79 -8.97 51.52
CA ARG A 5 -50.70 -8.63 50.08
C ARG A 5 -50.91 -7.16 49.68
N SER A 6 -50.11 -6.52 48.82
CA SER A 6 -49.33 -6.95 47.63
C SER A 6 -48.26 -5.86 47.36
N ASP A 7 -47.00 -6.20 47.10
CA ASP A 7 -46.42 -6.41 45.76
C ASP A 7 -45.95 -5.09 45.10
N ASP A 8 -44.65 -4.80 45.16
CA ASP A 8 -43.88 -4.33 44.00
C ASP A 8 -42.36 -4.27 44.32
N ARG A 9 -41.68 -5.34 43.89
CA ARG A 9 -40.32 -5.40 43.33
C ARG A 9 -39.16 -4.71 44.07
N GLU A 10 -38.52 -5.47 44.95
CA GLU A 10 -37.05 -5.45 45.08
C GLU A 10 -36.52 -6.58 44.18
N ASP A 11 -36.11 -6.26 42.96
CA ASP A 11 -35.31 -7.16 42.13
C ASP A 11 -33.84 -6.75 42.24
N ASP A 12 -33.11 -7.70 42.81
CA ASP A 12 -31.68 -7.93 42.83
C ASP A 12 -30.84 -7.13 41.82
N LEU A 13 -29.85 -6.43 42.39
CA LEU A 13 -28.56 -6.13 41.76
C LEU A 13 -27.83 -7.45 41.45
N ALA A 14 -28.32 -8.17 40.44
CA ALA A 14 -27.59 -9.24 39.79
C ALA A 14 -26.54 -8.62 38.86
N ALA A 15 -25.29 -8.75 39.29
CA ALA A 15 -24.11 -8.55 38.47
C ALA A 15 -24.26 -9.32 37.14
N SER A 16 -24.61 -8.61 36.07
CA SER A 16 -24.53 -9.13 34.70
C SER A 16 -23.07 -9.04 34.26
N GLY A 17 -22.26 -9.96 34.79
CA GLY A 17 -21.00 -10.33 34.18
C GLY A 17 -21.31 -10.88 32.79
N THR A 18 -20.96 -10.12 31.76
CA THR A 18 -20.89 -10.65 30.40
C THR A 18 -19.90 -11.82 30.44
N PRO A 19 -20.22 -13.00 29.88
CA PRO A 19 -19.22 -14.04 29.75
C PRO A 19 -18.15 -13.49 28.80
N GLN A 20 -17.01 -13.13 29.39
CA GLN A 20 -15.77 -12.93 28.67
C GLN A 20 -15.44 -14.28 28.05
N THR A 21 -15.79 -14.45 26.78
CA THR A 21 -15.30 -15.56 25.98
C THR A 21 -13.78 -15.49 26.01
N ALA A 22 -13.19 -16.49 26.67
CA ALA A 22 -11.75 -16.68 26.68
C ALA A 22 -11.21 -16.63 25.24
N PRO A 23 -10.01 -16.10 25.00
CA PRO A 23 -9.40 -16.17 23.69
C PRO A 23 -9.31 -17.63 23.28
N THR A 24 -10.04 -17.99 22.22
CA THR A 24 -9.96 -19.28 21.57
C THR A 24 -8.49 -19.53 21.25
N SER A 25 -7.95 -20.62 21.77
CA SER A 25 -6.62 -21.13 21.41
C SER A 25 -6.45 -21.07 19.89
N PRO A 26 -5.26 -20.72 19.38
CA PRO A 26 -5.05 -20.61 17.94
C PRO A 26 -5.37 -21.96 17.27
N GLU A 27 -6.20 -21.92 16.23
CA GLU A 27 -6.41 -23.06 15.34
C GLU A 27 -5.04 -23.58 14.85
N PRO A 28 -4.75 -24.89 15.00
CA PRO A 28 -3.55 -25.47 14.45
C PRO A 28 -3.80 -25.75 12.97
N GLY A 29 -3.34 -24.86 12.08
CA GLY A 29 -3.49 -25.14 10.65
C GLY A 29 -3.19 -24.03 9.65
N ALA A 30 -2.67 -22.86 10.05
CA ALA A 30 -2.15 -21.92 9.05
C ALA A 30 -0.83 -22.49 8.47
N PRO A 31 -0.69 -22.66 7.14
CA PRO A 31 0.59 -23.09 6.58
C PRO A 31 1.64 -22.05 6.93
N ALA A 32 2.63 -22.48 7.73
CA ALA A 32 3.77 -21.65 8.06
C ALA A 32 4.47 -21.23 6.77
N ARG A 33 4.65 -19.92 6.56
CA ARG A 33 5.49 -19.41 5.46
C ARG A 33 6.90 -20.02 5.62
N PRO A 34 7.45 -20.71 4.61
CA PRO A 34 8.71 -21.42 4.77
C PRO A 34 9.89 -20.43 4.92
N ARG A 35 10.75 -20.67 5.91
CA ARG A 35 12.01 -19.96 6.18
C ARG A 35 13.14 -20.46 5.25
N GLY A 36 12.96 -20.32 3.93
CA GLY A 36 13.89 -20.90 2.94
C GLY A 36 14.88 -19.93 2.28
N VAL A 37 14.73 -18.61 2.43
CA VAL A 37 15.48 -17.62 1.61
C VAL A 37 16.88 -17.28 2.17
N VAL A 38 17.20 -17.72 3.39
CA VAL A 38 18.42 -17.30 4.12
C VAL A 38 19.73 -17.84 3.50
N ALA A 39 19.67 -18.80 2.57
CA ALA A 39 20.87 -19.46 2.01
C ALA A 39 21.38 -18.89 0.67
N ALA A 40 20.70 -17.91 0.07
CA ALA A 40 21.02 -17.40 -1.27
C ALA A 40 21.85 -16.10 -1.29
N ALA A 41 22.18 -15.54 -0.13
CA ALA A 41 22.75 -14.21 0.05
C ALA A 41 24.12 -13.97 -0.63
N ASP A 42 24.93 -15.02 -0.85
CA ASP A 42 26.33 -14.86 -1.27
C ASP A 42 26.61 -15.18 -2.74
N ALA A 43 25.61 -15.45 -3.56
CA ALA A 43 25.84 -15.88 -4.93
C ALA A 43 24.94 -15.12 -5.90
N GLY A 44 25.57 -14.43 -6.87
CA GLY A 44 24.89 -13.55 -7.82
C GLY A 44 23.76 -14.22 -8.62
N VAL A 45 23.10 -13.45 -9.49
CA VAL A 45 21.83 -13.77 -10.18
C VAL A 45 21.63 -15.24 -10.61
N ALA A 46 22.66 -15.93 -11.11
CA ALA A 46 22.59 -17.35 -11.48
C ALA A 46 22.29 -18.31 -10.30
N SER A 47 22.79 -18.01 -9.11
CA SER A 47 22.47 -18.74 -7.89
C SER A 47 21.11 -18.39 -7.31
N ALA A 48 20.62 -17.16 -7.53
CA ALA A 48 19.26 -16.78 -7.16
C ALA A 48 18.22 -17.58 -7.98
N VAL A 49 18.47 -17.80 -9.27
CA VAL A 49 17.63 -18.67 -10.11
C VAL A 49 17.63 -20.11 -9.61
N GLN A 50 18.81 -20.68 -9.30
CA GLN A 50 18.90 -22.04 -8.75
C GLN A 50 18.27 -22.16 -7.35
N ALA A 51 18.41 -21.16 -6.50
CA ALA A 51 17.74 -21.09 -5.20
C ALA A 51 16.21 -20.98 -5.37
N ALA A 52 15.72 -20.22 -6.36
CA ALA A 52 14.31 -20.12 -6.68
C ALA A 52 13.75 -21.45 -7.21
N GLU A 53 14.49 -22.17 -8.06
CA GLU A 53 14.14 -23.52 -8.51
C GLU A 53 14.08 -24.51 -7.33
N HIS A 54 15.05 -24.41 -6.41
CA HIS A 54 15.08 -25.22 -5.20
C HIS A 54 13.92 -24.91 -4.25
N ALA A 55 13.63 -23.62 -4.01
CA ALA A 55 12.48 -23.18 -3.22
C ALA A 55 11.16 -23.62 -3.87
N ARG A 56 11.05 -23.52 -5.21
CA ARG A 56 9.89 -24.00 -5.98
C ARG A 56 9.64 -25.49 -5.75
N ALA A 57 10.69 -26.29 -5.66
CA ALA A 57 10.62 -27.72 -5.36
C ALA A 57 10.17 -28.01 -3.91
N GLN A 58 10.30 -27.05 -2.99
CA GLN A 58 9.87 -27.17 -1.58
C GLN A 58 8.41 -26.74 -1.35
N PHE A 59 7.73 -26.11 -2.32
CA PHE A 59 6.30 -25.78 -2.20
C PHE A 59 5.44 -27.05 -2.34
N THR A 60 5.01 -27.58 -1.20
CA THR A 60 4.23 -28.83 -1.12
C THR A 60 2.75 -28.67 -1.45
N GLU A 61 2.19 -27.46 -1.42
CA GLU A 61 0.79 -27.23 -1.77
C GLU A 61 0.62 -25.95 -2.60
N VAL A 62 0.48 -26.13 -3.92
CA VAL A 62 0.14 -25.03 -4.84
C VAL A 62 -1.33 -25.15 -5.21
N VAL A 63 -2.16 -24.27 -4.65
CA VAL A 63 -3.58 -24.17 -5.01
C VAL A 63 -3.69 -23.61 -6.43
N ARG A 64 -4.14 -24.44 -7.38
CA ARG A 64 -4.36 -24.05 -8.78
C ARG A 64 -5.84 -24.17 -9.12
N THR A 65 -6.60 -23.11 -8.89
CA THR A 65 -7.98 -23.04 -9.39
C THR A 65 -7.99 -22.45 -10.81
N PRO A 66 -8.96 -22.83 -11.66
CA PRO A 66 -9.13 -22.22 -12.99
C PRO A 66 -9.32 -20.70 -12.94
N GLU A 67 -10.00 -20.20 -11.90
CA GLU A 67 -10.25 -18.78 -11.67
C GLU A 67 -8.95 -18.00 -11.38
N ILE A 68 -8.14 -18.48 -10.43
CA ILE A 68 -6.83 -17.87 -10.11
C ILE A 68 -5.92 -17.90 -11.34
N THR A 69 -5.88 -19.04 -12.03
CA THR A 69 -5.06 -19.20 -13.24
C THR A 69 -5.47 -18.21 -14.32
N ARG A 70 -6.78 -18.03 -14.56
CA ARG A 70 -7.30 -17.07 -15.55
C ARG A 70 -7.01 -15.62 -15.16
N ARG A 71 -7.17 -15.26 -13.88
CA ARG A 71 -6.86 -13.92 -13.36
C ARG A 71 -5.39 -13.58 -13.53
N LEU A 72 -4.48 -14.49 -13.19
CA LEU A 72 -3.04 -14.30 -13.40
C LEU A 72 -2.68 -14.26 -14.90
N ALA A 73 -3.25 -15.15 -15.72
CA ALA A 73 -3.01 -15.14 -17.16
C ALA A 73 -3.44 -13.80 -17.79
N LEU A 74 -4.53 -13.18 -17.32
CA LEU A 74 -4.98 -11.89 -17.83
C LEU A 74 -3.96 -10.77 -17.58
N LEU A 75 -3.16 -10.86 -16.51
CA LEU A 75 -2.12 -9.89 -16.18
C LEU A 75 -0.81 -10.18 -16.92
N TRP A 76 -0.43 -11.44 -17.04
CA TRP A 76 0.91 -11.85 -17.51
C TRP A 76 0.97 -12.28 -18.98
N ASP A 77 -0.15 -12.74 -19.54
CA ASP A 77 -0.31 -13.15 -20.93
C ASP A 77 -1.65 -12.64 -21.48
N PRO A 78 -1.85 -11.30 -21.51
CA PRO A 78 -3.11 -10.74 -21.97
C PRO A 78 -3.36 -11.15 -23.43
N PRO A 79 -4.59 -11.57 -23.78
CA PRO A 79 -4.88 -12.06 -25.11
C PRO A 79 -4.56 -11.00 -26.17
N ALA A 80 -3.69 -11.36 -27.11
CA ALA A 80 -3.25 -10.46 -28.16
C ALA A 80 -4.46 -9.92 -28.96
N PRO A 81 -4.44 -8.64 -29.39
CA PRO A 81 -5.45 -8.11 -30.28
C PRO A 81 -5.59 -8.99 -31.53
N ALA A 82 -6.82 -9.40 -31.87
CA ALA A 82 -7.05 -10.22 -33.05
C ALA A 82 -6.47 -9.55 -34.31
N THR A 83 -5.39 -10.13 -34.86
CA THR A 83 -4.61 -9.56 -35.98
C THR A 83 -5.21 -9.89 -37.35
N ARG A 84 -6.17 -10.81 -37.44
CA ARG A 84 -6.87 -11.16 -38.69
C ARG A 84 -8.35 -10.81 -38.61
N GLY A 85 -8.77 -9.80 -39.38
CA GLY A 85 -10.16 -9.38 -39.53
C GLY A 85 -10.36 -7.87 -39.43
N ARG A 86 -11.63 -7.43 -39.48
CA ARG A 86 -12.01 -6.04 -39.17
C ARG A 86 -11.58 -5.72 -37.74
N LYS A 87 -10.83 -4.62 -37.54
CA LYS A 87 -10.35 -4.20 -36.21
C LYS A 87 -11.48 -4.32 -35.17
N PRO A 88 -11.26 -5.01 -34.03
CA PRO A 88 -12.22 -5.04 -32.94
C PRO A 88 -12.59 -3.61 -32.55
N ARG A 89 -13.89 -3.34 -32.33
CA ARG A 89 -14.36 -2.00 -31.91
C ARG A 89 -13.93 -1.65 -30.48
N LEU A 90 -13.50 -2.65 -29.70
CA LEU A 90 -13.13 -2.52 -28.30
C LEU A 90 -11.97 -3.49 -28.00
N THR A 91 -10.99 -3.03 -27.22
CA THR A 91 -9.84 -3.81 -26.74
C THR A 91 -9.85 -3.90 -25.22
N LEU A 92 -9.02 -4.78 -24.64
CA LEU A 92 -8.84 -4.87 -23.19
C LEU A 92 -8.35 -3.53 -22.61
N ASP A 93 -7.39 -2.89 -23.28
CA ASP A 93 -6.86 -1.57 -22.87
C ASP A 93 -7.94 -0.49 -22.85
N ASP A 94 -8.89 -0.51 -23.80
CA ASP A 94 -10.02 0.42 -23.78
C ASP A 94 -10.90 0.22 -22.54
N VAL A 95 -11.12 -1.04 -22.12
CA VAL A 95 -11.88 -1.36 -20.89
C VAL A 95 -11.14 -0.89 -19.64
N VAL A 96 -9.83 -1.15 -19.57
CA VAL A 96 -9.00 -0.72 -18.43
C VAL A 96 -8.96 0.81 -18.32
N ARG A 97 -8.74 1.51 -19.42
CA ARG A 97 -8.71 2.98 -19.47
C ARG A 97 -10.06 3.60 -19.09
N ALA A 98 -11.18 3.04 -19.55
CA ALA A 98 -12.49 3.48 -19.10
C ALA A 98 -12.72 3.21 -17.60
N GLY A 99 -12.21 2.09 -17.08
CA GLY A 99 -12.21 1.81 -15.64
C GLY A 99 -11.43 2.87 -14.84
N ILE A 100 -10.23 3.24 -15.30
CA ILE A 100 -9.41 4.30 -14.69
C ILE A 100 -10.16 5.64 -14.72
N ALA A 101 -10.75 6.03 -15.86
CA ALA A 101 -11.50 7.28 -15.96
C ALA A 101 -12.68 7.33 -14.98
N VAL A 102 -13.45 6.24 -14.87
CA VAL A 102 -14.55 6.13 -13.90
C VAL A 102 -14.04 6.26 -12.46
N ALA A 103 -12.90 5.65 -12.13
CA ALA A 103 -12.32 5.70 -10.79
C ALA A 103 -11.67 7.06 -10.47
N GLN A 104 -11.16 7.77 -11.47
CA GLN A 104 -10.65 9.14 -11.31
C GLN A 104 -11.77 10.12 -10.93
N GLU A 105 -12.97 9.96 -11.48
CA GLU A 105 -14.09 10.86 -11.18
C GLU A 105 -14.78 10.59 -9.84
N GLY A 106 -14.89 9.32 -9.44
CA GLY A 106 -15.75 8.93 -8.31
C GLY A 106 -15.13 7.94 -7.33
N GLY A 107 -13.82 7.72 -7.40
CA GLY A 107 -13.13 6.69 -6.63
C GLY A 107 -13.52 5.27 -7.04
N LEU A 108 -13.04 4.27 -6.29
CA LEU A 108 -13.37 2.87 -6.56
C LEU A 108 -14.82 2.53 -6.24
N ASP A 109 -15.49 3.27 -5.36
CA ASP A 109 -16.90 3.05 -5.03
C ASP A 109 -17.81 3.32 -6.24
N ALA A 110 -17.43 4.25 -7.11
CA ALA A 110 -18.09 4.49 -8.39
C ALA A 110 -17.87 3.37 -9.43
N LEU A 111 -16.82 2.57 -9.28
CA LEU A 111 -16.41 1.59 -10.29
C LEU A 111 -17.35 0.39 -10.30
N SER A 112 -18.13 0.27 -11.37
CA SER A 112 -18.96 -0.90 -11.67
C SER A 112 -18.87 -1.27 -13.15
N MET A 113 -19.03 -2.57 -13.47
CA MET A 113 -19.04 -3.04 -14.87
C MET A 113 -20.08 -2.29 -15.72
N ARG A 114 -21.22 -1.92 -15.13
CA ARG A 114 -22.26 -1.16 -15.84
C ARG A 114 -21.84 0.28 -16.13
N ARG A 115 -21.20 0.97 -15.19
CA ARG A 115 -20.70 2.34 -15.40
C ARG A 115 -19.59 2.36 -16.45
N VAL A 116 -18.65 1.41 -16.40
CA VAL A 116 -17.60 1.26 -17.43
C VAL A 116 -18.20 0.99 -18.80
N ALA A 117 -19.25 0.16 -18.89
CA ALA A 117 -19.91 -0.10 -20.17
C ALA A 117 -20.63 1.14 -20.72
N THR A 118 -21.22 1.94 -19.82
CA THR A 118 -21.86 3.21 -20.16
C THR A 118 -20.84 4.21 -20.69
N GLU A 119 -19.70 4.34 -20.03
CA GLU A 119 -18.58 5.18 -20.47
C GLU A 119 -18.10 4.81 -21.88
N LEU A 120 -18.05 3.51 -22.17
CA LEU A 120 -17.65 2.98 -23.49
C LEU A 120 -18.78 2.98 -24.53
N GLY A 121 -20.01 3.35 -24.17
CA GLY A 121 -21.17 3.30 -25.06
C GLY A 121 -21.53 1.89 -25.55
N VAL A 122 -21.26 0.86 -24.74
CA VAL A 122 -21.53 -0.56 -25.06
C VAL A 122 -22.45 -1.22 -24.01
N GLY A 123 -22.99 -2.40 -24.34
CA GLY A 123 -23.73 -3.20 -23.36
C GLY A 123 -22.79 -3.86 -22.36
N ALA A 124 -23.20 -3.97 -21.08
CA ALA A 124 -22.38 -4.56 -20.01
C ALA A 124 -21.91 -5.99 -20.32
N MET A 125 -22.73 -6.79 -21.01
CA MET A 125 -22.36 -8.15 -21.45
C MET A 125 -21.12 -8.18 -22.34
N SER A 126 -20.86 -7.12 -23.09
CA SER A 126 -19.69 -7.01 -23.95
C SER A 126 -18.39 -6.81 -23.18
N LEU A 127 -18.42 -6.36 -21.91
CA LEU A 127 -17.20 -6.22 -21.11
C LEU A 127 -16.69 -7.56 -20.59
N TYR A 128 -17.61 -8.48 -20.27
CA TYR A 128 -17.28 -9.78 -19.69
C TYR A 128 -16.50 -10.70 -20.65
N THR A 129 -16.46 -10.38 -21.94
CA THR A 129 -15.58 -11.07 -22.90
C THR A 129 -14.11 -10.67 -22.75
N TYR A 130 -13.83 -9.50 -22.16
CA TYR A 130 -12.48 -8.96 -21.94
C TYR A 130 -12.03 -9.18 -20.51
N VAL A 131 -12.88 -8.87 -19.54
CA VAL A 131 -12.55 -8.93 -18.12
C VAL A 131 -13.66 -9.67 -17.36
N PRO A 132 -13.34 -10.75 -16.60
CA PRO A 132 -14.35 -11.56 -15.91
C PRO A 132 -15.18 -10.80 -14.88
N GLY A 133 -14.64 -9.75 -14.27
CA GLY A 133 -15.31 -9.01 -13.22
C GLY A 133 -14.56 -7.77 -12.77
N ARG A 134 -15.14 -7.10 -11.76
CA ARG A 134 -14.59 -5.86 -11.18
C ARG A 134 -13.21 -6.11 -10.54
N THR A 135 -13.01 -7.24 -9.89
CA THR A 135 -11.75 -7.56 -9.21
C THR A 135 -10.60 -7.65 -10.20
N GLU A 136 -10.76 -8.39 -11.30
CA GLU A 136 -9.75 -8.51 -12.36
C GLU A 136 -9.54 -7.16 -13.06
N LEU A 137 -10.60 -6.36 -13.21
CA LEU A 137 -10.48 -5.02 -13.77
C LEU A 137 -9.64 -4.11 -12.88
N VAL A 138 -9.85 -4.14 -11.56
CA VAL A 138 -9.06 -3.34 -10.61
C VAL A 138 -7.59 -3.74 -10.67
N ASP A 139 -7.26 -5.04 -10.72
CA ASP A 139 -5.86 -5.47 -10.85
C ASP A 139 -5.21 -4.92 -12.12
N LEU A 140 -5.91 -5.00 -13.26
CA LEU A 140 -5.42 -4.48 -14.53
C LEU A 140 -5.26 -2.96 -14.52
N MET A 141 -6.18 -2.24 -13.86
CA MET A 141 -6.11 -0.79 -13.69
C MET A 141 -4.88 -0.40 -12.86
N ILE A 142 -4.64 -1.12 -11.75
CA ILE A 142 -3.46 -0.91 -10.91
C ILE A 142 -2.19 -1.15 -11.74
N ASP A 143 -2.06 -2.31 -12.39
CA ASP A 143 -0.89 -2.62 -13.19
C ASP A 143 -0.64 -1.60 -14.31
N ARG A 144 -1.70 -1.18 -14.99
CA ARG A 144 -1.61 -0.14 -16.03
C ARG A 144 -1.14 1.21 -15.50
N ALA A 145 -1.53 1.59 -14.29
CA ALA A 145 -1.09 2.81 -13.64
C ALA A 145 0.37 2.71 -13.20
N TYR A 146 0.78 1.56 -12.65
CA TYR A 146 2.19 1.29 -12.30
C TYR A 146 3.11 1.28 -13.53
N GLY A 147 2.59 0.90 -14.71
CA GLY A 147 3.32 1.01 -15.99
C GLY A 147 3.62 2.45 -16.45
N GLU A 148 3.13 3.47 -15.74
CA GLU A 148 3.46 4.88 -16.01
C GLU A 148 4.71 5.37 -15.27
N LEU A 149 5.26 4.56 -14.36
CA LEU A 149 6.40 4.94 -13.51
C LEU A 149 7.70 5.00 -14.31
N ASP A 150 8.47 6.07 -14.12
CA ASP A 150 9.86 6.17 -14.60
C ASP A 150 10.84 5.64 -13.54
N LEU A 151 10.94 4.30 -13.47
CA LEU A 151 11.67 3.61 -12.41
C LEU A 151 13.19 3.90 -12.45
N PRO A 152 13.87 3.97 -11.28
CA PRO A 152 15.31 4.27 -11.23
C PRO A 152 16.14 3.32 -12.08
N ALA A 153 17.23 3.79 -12.68
CA ALA A 153 18.11 2.93 -13.48
C ALA A 153 18.90 1.92 -12.62
N ALA A 154 19.27 0.79 -13.23
CA ALA A 154 20.16 -0.21 -12.63
C ALA A 154 21.53 0.39 -12.25
N GLY A 155 22.02 0.09 -11.04
CA GLY A 155 23.34 0.53 -10.57
C GLY A 155 23.47 2.02 -10.19
N ALA A 156 22.37 2.78 -10.19
CA ALA A 156 22.37 4.15 -9.69
C ALA A 156 22.71 4.18 -8.17
N PRO A 157 23.37 5.24 -7.66
CA PRO A 157 23.63 5.37 -6.23
C PRO A 157 22.32 5.30 -5.42
N TRP A 158 22.35 4.56 -4.30
CA TRP A 158 21.14 4.19 -3.55
C TRP A 158 20.27 5.40 -3.19
N ARG A 159 20.88 6.48 -2.70
CA ARG A 159 20.16 7.65 -2.18
C ARG A 159 19.34 8.38 -3.24
N PRO A 160 19.92 8.85 -4.37
CA PRO A 160 19.13 9.46 -5.44
C PRO A 160 18.17 8.47 -6.12
N ALA A 161 18.53 7.18 -6.21
CA ALA A 161 17.64 6.16 -6.78
C ALA A 161 16.39 5.93 -5.93
N LEU A 162 16.55 5.79 -4.61
CA LEU A 162 15.43 5.62 -3.68
C LEU A 162 14.58 6.89 -3.59
N ALA A 163 15.22 8.07 -3.68
CA ALA A 163 14.49 9.32 -3.79
C ALA A 163 13.62 9.36 -5.07
N GLN A 164 14.18 9.03 -6.24
CA GLN A 164 13.41 8.95 -7.49
C GLN A 164 12.24 7.96 -7.37
N TYR A 165 12.49 6.76 -6.83
CA TYR A 165 11.44 5.77 -6.57
C TYR A 165 10.30 6.35 -5.71
N ALA A 166 10.63 7.00 -4.59
CA ALA A 166 9.64 7.60 -3.70
C ALA A 166 8.82 8.72 -4.40
N HIS A 167 9.46 9.53 -5.26
CA HIS A 167 8.77 10.56 -6.05
C HIS A 167 7.84 9.96 -7.10
N GLU A 168 8.26 8.90 -7.78
CA GLU A 168 7.45 8.18 -8.76
C GLU A 168 6.21 7.57 -8.10
N MET A 169 6.40 6.91 -6.95
CA MET A 169 5.30 6.35 -6.15
C MET A 169 4.35 7.44 -5.63
N TRP A 170 4.89 8.57 -5.17
CA TRP A 170 4.09 9.74 -4.81
C TRP A 170 3.26 10.24 -6.00
N GLY A 171 3.90 10.47 -7.14
CA GLY A 171 3.27 10.94 -8.36
C GLY A 171 2.17 9.99 -8.85
N LEU A 172 2.38 8.68 -8.75
CA LEU A 172 1.38 7.66 -9.02
C LEU A 172 0.12 7.87 -8.17
N TYR A 173 0.28 8.01 -6.85
CA TYR A 173 -0.86 8.18 -5.94
C TYR A 173 -1.59 9.51 -6.15
N GLN A 174 -0.86 10.57 -6.51
CA GLN A 174 -1.47 11.86 -6.84
C GLN A 174 -2.26 11.80 -8.16
N ARG A 175 -1.75 11.07 -9.17
CA ARG A 175 -2.45 10.87 -10.47
C ARG A 175 -3.62 9.90 -10.37
N HIS A 176 -3.49 8.88 -9.52
CA HIS A 176 -4.47 7.81 -9.36
C HIS A 176 -4.84 7.59 -7.87
N PRO A 177 -5.49 8.56 -7.20
CA PRO A 177 -5.86 8.49 -5.78
C PRO A 177 -6.67 7.24 -5.39
N TRP A 178 -7.45 6.71 -6.33
CA TRP A 178 -8.28 5.52 -6.15
C TRP A 178 -7.45 4.26 -5.81
N ILE A 179 -6.16 4.21 -6.14
CA ILE A 179 -5.27 3.09 -5.75
C ILE A 179 -5.19 2.97 -4.22
N LEU A 180 -5.17 4.09 -3.49
CA LEU A 180 -5.04 4.11 -2.03
C LEU A 180 -6.29 3.61 -1.28
N GLN A 181 -7.40 3.40 -1.99
CA GLN A 181 -8.64 2.76 -1.50
C GLN A 181 -8.55 1.23 -1.55
N THR A 182 -7.50 0.67 -2.16
CA THR A 182 -7.26 -0.79 -2.21
C THR A 182 -6.41 -1.27 -1.03
N ASN A 183 -6.48 -2.58 -0.76
CA ASN A 183 -5.59 -3.20 0.20
C ASN A 183 -4.22 -3.48 -0.45
N MET A 184 -3.29 -2.54 -0.33
CA MET A 184 -1.94 -2.67 -0.89
C MET A 184 -1.10 -3.79 -0.26
N TRP A 185 -1.47 -4.30 0.93
CA TRP A 185 -0.88 -5.53 1.48
C TRP A 185 -1.23 -6.79 0.69
N ARG A 186 -2.23 -6.68 -0.19
CA ARG A 186 -2.65 -7.69 -1.15
C ARG A 186 -2.62 -7.11 -2.57
N ALA A 187 -1.56 -6.35 -2.87
CA ALA A 187 -1.30 -5.84 -4.21
C ALA A 187 -1.40 -6.98 -5.24
N PRO A 188 -1.91 -6.69 -6.46
CA PRO A 188 -1.95 -7.70 -7.50
C PRO A 188 -0.54 -8.14 -7.87
N LEU A 189 -0.37 -9.44 -8.08
CA LEU A 189 0.86 -10.02 -8.63
C LEU A 189 0.88 -9.77 -10.13
N ALA A 190 1.19 -8.54 -10.52
CA ALA A 190 1.13 -8.06 -11.90
C ALA A 190 2.50 -7.52 -12.35
N PRO A 191 2.82 -7.55 -13.67
CA PRO A 191 4.16 -7.24 -14.17
C PRO A 191 4.72 -5.90 -13.71
N HIS A 192 4.03 -4.78 -13.97
CA HIS A 192 4.52 -3.44 -13.65
C HIS A 192 4.54 -3.17 -12.13
N VAL A 193 3.64 -3.82 -11.38
CA VAL A 193 3.67 -3.77 -9.91
C VAL A 193 4.92 -4.46 -9.37
N LEU A 194 5.29 -5.62 -9.93
CA LEU A 194 6.52 -6.31 -9.56
C LEU A 194 7.77 -5.59 -10.08
N ASP A 195 7.72 -4.95 -11.25
CA ASP A 195 8.82 -4.12 -11.77
C ASP A 195 9.14 -2.96 -10.82
N ALA A 196 8.11 -2.29 -10.29
CA ALA A 196 8.28 -1.24 -9.30
C ALA A 196 8.89 -1.78 -7.99
N GLN A 197 8.40 -2.93 -7.50
CA GLN A 197 8.94 -3.57 -6.30
C GLN A 197 10.42 -3.96 -6.49
N GLU A 198 10.76 -4.58 -7.62
CA GLU A 198 12.13 -4.95 -7.98
C GLU A 198 13.03 -3.72 -8.07
N ALA A 199 12.56 -2.64 -8.70
CA ALA A 199 13.31 -1.40 -8.81
C ALA A 199 13.60 -0.79 -7.43
N GLY A 200 12.62 -0.78 -6.53
CA GLY A 200 12.78 -0.34 -5.13
C GLY A 200 13.79 -1.20 -4.37
N LEU A 201 13.66 -2.53 -4.42
CA LEU A 201 14.57 -3.46 -3.73
C LEU A 201 16.01 -3.30 -4.23
N ARG A 202 16.20 -3.16 -5.55
CA ARG A 202 17.52 -2.97 -6.16
C ARG A 202 18.22 -1.69 -5.71
N THR A 203 17.48 -0.65 -5.28
CA THR A 203 18.12 0.55 -4.73
C THR A 203 18.85 0.26 -3.41
N LEU A 204 18.47 -0.78 -2.69
CA LEU A 204 18.91 -1.06 -1.32
C LEU A 204 19.77 -2.32 -1.20
N VAL A 205 19.61 -3.31 -2.08
CA VAL A 205 20.18 -4.66 -1.91
C VAL A 205 21.71 -4.68 -1.75
N ASP A 206 22.43 -3.78 -2.43
CA ASP A 206 23.90 -3.72 -2.39
C ASP A 206 24.45 -2.70 -1.37
N THR A 207 23.61 -2.11 -0.52
CA THR A 207 24.03 -1.08 0.46
C THR A 207 24.69 -1.66 1.71
N GLY A 208 24.55 -2.97 1.93
CA GLY A 208 25.04 -3.67 3.12
C GLY A 208 24.00 -3.99 4.19
N LEU A 209 22.76 -3.59 3.96
CA LEU A 209 21.62 -4.11 4.70
C LEU A 209 21.46 -5.61 4.44
N SER A 210 21.04 -6.37 5.47
CA SER A 210 20.56 -7.74 5.26
C SER A 210 19.29 -7.76 4.42
N GLU A 211 18.95 -8.90 3.83
CA GLU A 211 17.77 -9.05 2.97
C GLU A 211 16.47 -8.69 3.71
N VAL A 212 16.39 -9.03 5.00
CA VAL A 212 15.26 -8.64 5.86
C VAL A 212 15.19 -7.13 6.01
N GLN A 213 16.33 -6.48 6.28
CA GLN A 213 16.39 -5.03 6.42
C GLN A 213 16.08 -4.31 5.10
N VAL A 214 16.46 -4.88 3.95
CA VAL A 214 16.11 -4.33 2.63
C VAL A 214 14.59 -4.26 2.46
N VAL A 215 13.89 -5.38 2.73
CA VAL A 215 12.43 -5.44 2.61
C VAL A 215 11.74 -4.52 3.63
N GLU A 216 12.21 -4.52 4.88
CA GLU A 216 11.68 -3.64 5.93
C GLU A 216 11.87 -2.17 5.58
N THR A 217 13.04 -1.79 5.08
CA THR A 217 13.39 -0.42 4.71
C THR A 217 12.54 0.07 3.54
N LEU A 218 12.40 -0.75 2.48
CA LEU A 218 11.51 -0.40 1.36
C LEU A 218 10.06 -0.26 1.83
N GLY A 219 9.59 -1.17 2.69
CA GLY A 219 8.26 -1.09 3.29
C GLY A 219 8.04 0.18 4.11
N LEU A 220 9.06 0.68 4.83
CA LEU A 220 8.99 1.97 5.53
C LEU A 220 8.81 3.13 4.55
N VAL A 221 9.54 3.13 3.43
CA VAL A 221 9.43 4.15 2.37
C VAL A 221 8.05 4.10 1.72
N ASP A 222 7.56 2.92 1.34
CA ASP A 222 6.24 2.79 0.72
C ASP A 222 5.12 3.27 1.66
N ASN A 223 5.15 2.85 2.93
CA ASN A 223 4.14 3.27 3.91
C ASN A 223 4.19 4.78 4.17
N TYR A 224 5.39 5.34 4.20
CA TYR A 224 5.60 6.77 4.35
C TYR A 224 4.97 7.56 3.20
N VAL A 225 5.32 7.19 1.95
CA VAL A 225 4.80 7.85 0.74
C VAL A 225 3.28 7.71 0.64
N GLN A 226 2.75 6.51 0.92
CA GLN A 226 1.31 6.28 0.94
C GLN A 226 0.58 7.10 2.03
N GLY A 227 1.17 7.21 3.23
CA GLY A 227 0.60 7.99 4.33
C GLY A 227 0.53 9.48 3.99
N LEU A 228 1.63 10.02 3.46
CA LEU A 228 1.69 11.41 3.03
C LEU A 228 0.71 11.68 1.88
N ALA A 229 0.61 10.76 0.91
CA ALA A 229 -0.29 10.93 -0.24
C ALA A 229 -1.75 10.94 0.23
N ARG A 230 -2.15 10.04 1.14
CA ARG A 230 -3.50 10.05 1.74
C ARG A 230 -3.82 11.38 2.41
N ALA A 231 -2.88 11.92 3.19
CA ALA A 231 -3.08 13.21 3.85
C ALA A 231 -3.25 14.35 2.84
N ASN A 232 -2.42 14.39 1.79
CA ASN A 232 -2.50 15.43 0.75
C ASN A 232 -3.78 15.35 -0.10
N ILE A 233 -4.21 14.13 -0.43
CA ILE A 233 -5.47 13.89 -1.15
C ILE A 233 -6.67 14.31 -0.30
N ALA A 234 -6.67 13.98 1.00
CA ALA A 234 -7.74 14.38 1.91
C ALA A 234 -7.82 15.91 2.02
N GLU A 235 -6.68 16.58 2.22
CA GLU A 235 -6.61 18.04 2.27
C GLU A 235 -7.10 18.69 0.97
N THR A 236 -6.71 18.14 -0.19
CA THR A 236 -7.16 18.65 -1.49
C THR A 236 -8.68 18.50 -1.63
N ALA A 237 -9.24 17.36 -1.22
CA ALA A 237 -10.67 17.10 -1.29
C ALA A 237 -11.47 18.03 -0.34
N ASP A 238 -11.01 18.23 0.89
CA ASP A 238 -11.64 19.14 1.85
C ASP A 238 -11.58 20.59 1.36
N ARG A 239 -10.45 21.02 0.79
CA ARG A 239 -10.31 22.34 0.18
C ARG A 239 -11.24 22.52 -1.01
N ASP A 240 -11.34 21.55 -1.90
CA ASP A 240 -12.22 21.63 -3.08
C ASP A 240 -13.71 21.65 -2.67
N ALA A 241 -14.08 20.97 -1.59
CA ALA A 241 -15.44 20.92 -1.07
C ALA A 241 -15.85 22.19 -0.29
N THR A 242 -14.92 22.77 0.49
CA THR A 242 -15.21 23.88 1.42
C THR A 242 -14.75 25.25 0.90
N GLY A 243 -13.81 25.28 -0.04
CA GLY A 243 -13.11 26.48 -0.50
C GLY A 243 -12.01 26.98 0.45
N ILE A 244 -11.75 26.29 1.57
CA ILE A 244 -10.85 26.70 2.64
C ILE A 244 -9.68 25.71 2.70
N GLY A 245 -8.43 26.20 2.69
CA GLY A 245 -7.25 25.35 2.87
C GLY A 245 -6.88 25.14 4.34
N ASN A 246 -6.02 24.16 4.62
CA ASN A 246 -5.61 23.76 5.98
C ASN A 246 -5.25 24.94 6.90
N ASP A 247 -4.40 25.87 6.46
CA ASP A 247 -3.93 26.97 7.29
C ASP A 247 -5.08 27.94 7.66
N GLU A 248 -5.98 28.19 6.70
CA GLU A 248 -7.18 29.00 6.92
C GLU A 248 -8.16 28.24 7.82
N TYR A 249 -8.34 26.94 7.62
CA TYR A 249 -9.16 26.07 8.47
C TYR A 249 -8.71 26.17 9.95
N TRP A 250 -7.43 26.01 10.24
CA TRP A 250 -6.91 26.16 11.61
C TRP A 250 -7.06 27.59 12.14
N THR A 251 -6.96 28.59 11.27
CA THR A 251 -7.22 30.00 11.65
C THR A 251 -8.67 30.20 12.09
N THR A 252 -9.65 29.58 11.42
CA THR A 252 -11.07 29.69 11.82
C THR A 252 -11.36 29.08 13.19
N LEU A 253 -10.55 28.12 13.64
CA LEU A 253 -10.66 27.48 14.95
C LEU A 253 -9.87 28.22 16.04
N GLY A 254 -9.34 29.41 15.78
CA GLY A 254 -8.49 30.15 16.72
C GLY A 254 -9.07 30.33 18.11
N SER A 255 -10.39 30.51 18.23
CA SER A 255 -11.06 30.68 19.55
C SER A 255 -10.97 29.43 20.43
N PHE A 256 -10.74 28.24 19.88
CA PHE A 256 -10.49 27.02 20.66
C PHE A 256 -9.34 27.22 21.65
N TRP A 257 -8.25 27.86 21.20
CA TRP A 257 -7.06 28.07 22.02
C TRP A 257 -7.27 29.06 23.16
N GLU A 258 -8.22 29.99 23.01
CA GLU A 258 -8.56 30.99 24.03
C GLU A 258 -9.62 30.49 25.00
N ASP A 259 -10.68 29.85 24.48
CA ASP A 259 -11.88 29.55 25.25
C ASP A 259 -11.91 28.14 25.85
N TRP A 260 -11.16 27.19 25.26
CA TRP A 260 -11.31 25.76 25.57
C TRP A 260 -10.01 25.02 25.89
N PHE A 261 -8.88 25.47 25.35
CA PHE A 261 -7.61 24.76 25.51
C PHE A 261 -7.02 24.93 26.91
N ASP A 262 -6.89 23.82 27.63
CA ASP A 262 -6.31 23.79 28.97
C ASP A 262 -4.81 23.46 28.93
N VAL A 263 -3.99 24.48 29.17
CA VAL A 263 -2.52 24.38 29.16
C VAL A 263 -1.97 23.52 30.29
N GLU A 264 -2.68 23.42 31.42
CA GLU A 264 -2.27 22.59 32.56
C GLU A 264 -2.57 21.11 32.30
N ARG A 265 -3.66 20.86 31.56
CA ARG A 265 -4.00 19.51 31.09
C ARG A 265 -3.09 19.01 29.98
N TYR A 266 -2.61 19.88 29.09
CA TYR A 266 -1.79 19.52 27.93
C TYR A 266 -0.40 20.18 27.89
N PRO A 267 0.42 20.06 28.95
CA PRO A 267 1.62 20.88 29.12
C PRO A 267 2.71 20.61 28.07
N VAL A 268 2.82 19.37 27.56
CA VAL A 268 3.80 19.02 26.51
C VAL A 268 3.41 19.64 25.17
N MET A 269 2.13 19.59 24.82
CA MET A 269 1.62 20.19 23.58
C MET A 269 1.78 21.71 23.62
N THR A 270 1.46 22.35 24.76
CA THR A 270 1.72 23.78 24.98
C THR A 270 3.19 24.11 24.76
N ARG A 271 4.12 23.31 25.32
CA ARG A 271 5.55 23.52 25.13
C ARG A 271 5.97 23.47 23.67
N ILE A 272 5.45 22.50 22.90
CA ILE A 272 5.77 22.35 21.47
C ILE A 272 5.16 23.50 20.66
N TYR A 273 3.90 23.85 20.93
CA TYR A 273 3.18 24.95 20.26
C TYR A 273 3.88 26.29 20.46
N VAL A 274 4.23 26.64 21.70
CA VAL A 274 4.97 27.88 22.01
C VAL A 274 6.34 27.93 21.34
N ALA A 275 6.95 26.76 21.09
CA ALA A 275 8.22 26.65 20.37
C ALA A 275 8.06 26.69 18.84
N GLY A 276 6.84 26.86 18.32
CA GLY A 276 6.52 26.86 16.89
C GLY A 276 6.60 25.48 16.24
N GLY A 277 6.52 24.40 17.03
CA GLY A 277 6.66 23.03 16.53
C GLY A 277 5.55 22.57 15.59
N PHE A 278 4.44 23.31 15.52
CA PHE A 278 3.33 23.09 14.60
C PHE A 278 3.27 24.13 13.46
N ASP A 279 4.17 25.11 13.45
CA ASP A 279 4.21 26.19 12.45
C ASP A 279 4.86 25.74 11.14
N ALA A 280 5.59 24.62 11.17
CA ALA A 280 6.14 24.03 9.97
C ALA A 280 4.97 23.61 9.07
N PRO A 281 4.90 24.10 7.82
CA PRO A 281 3.90 23.61 6.88
C PRO A 281 4.06 22.09 6.82
N GLN A 282 2.93 21.36 6.84
CA GLN A 282 2.91 19.92 6.56
C GLN A 282 3.59 19.75 5.19
N GLY A 283 4.87 19.40 5.24
CA GLY A 283 5.82 19.86 4.23
C GLY A 283 5.67 19.14 2.90
N PRO A 284 6.14 19.76 1.80
CA PRO A 284 6.27 19.07 0.51
C PRO A 284 7.06 17.77 0.69
N LEU A 285 6.74 16.76 -0.12
CA LEU A 285 7.37 15.44 -0.11
C LEU A 285 8.88 15.53 0.15
N ASP A 286 9.59 16.38 -0.58
CA ASP A 286 11.04 16.53 -0.57
C ASP A 286 11.62 16.75 0.84
N ALA A 287 11.13 17.75 1.58
CA ALA A 287 11.68 18.13 2.89
C ALA A 287 11.52 17.04 3.95
N SER A 288 10.53 16.17 3.75
CA SER A 288 10.14 15.14 4.69
C SER A 288 10.74 13.78 4.29
N LEU A 289 10.89 13.53 2.98
CA LEU A 289 11.63 12.43 2.38
C LEU A 289 13.13 12.49 2.74
N ASP A 290 13.76 13.66 2.74
CA ASP A 290 15.18 13.79 3.12
C ASP A 290 15.46 13.22 4.51
N ARG A 291 14.58 13.49 5.50
CA ARG A 291 14.71 12.95 6.86
C ARG A 291 14.56 11.44 6.90
N LEU A 292 13.68 10.89 6.05
CA LEU A 292 13.54 9.44 5.92
C LEU A 292 14.80 8.84 5.32
N LEU A 293 15.36 9.45 4.27
CA LEU A 293 16.60 9.00 3.64
C LEU A 293 17.79 9.07 4.60
N ASP A 294 17.85 10.07 5.49
CA ASP A 294 18.85 10.14 6.57
C ASP A 294 18.72 8.98 7.56
N ALA A 295 17.48 8.57 7.89
CA ALA A 295 17.25 7.40 8.74
C ALA A 295 17.69 6.10 8.06
N VAL A 296 17.50 5.99 6.73
CA VAL A 296 17.99 4.87 5.91
C VAL A 296 19.51 4.86 5.88
N GLU A 297 20.16 6.00 5.66
CA GLU A 297 21.63 6.12 5.69
C GLU A 297 22.19 5.66 7.04
N MET A 298 21.59 6.11 8.14
CA MET A 298 21.97 5.68 9.49
C MET A 298 21.76 4.17 9.71
N ALA A 299 20.82 3.53 9.03
CA ALA A 299 20.64 2.08 9.08
C ALA A 299 21.73 1.35 8.28
N ILE A 300 22.05 1.86 7.09
CA ILE A 300 23.14 1.38 6.22
C ILE A 300 24.48 1.47 6.94
N ASP A 301 24.80 2.62 7.53
CA ASP A 301 26.05 2.85 8.26
C ASP A 301 26.19 1.88 9.44
N ARG A 302 25.10 1.66 10.18
CA ARG A 302 25.08 0.69 11.28
C ARG A 302 25.30 -0.74 10.81
N ALA A 303 24.70 -1.14 9.70
CA ALA A 303 24.88 -2.47 9.12
C ALA A 303 26.34 -2.67 8.65
N ASN A 304 26.92 -1.66 8.00
CA ASN A 304 28.30 -1.69 7.53
C ASN A 304 29.32 -1.71 8.67
N ALA A 305 29.08 -0.98 9.76
CA ALA A 305 29.96 -0.99 10.94
C ALA A 305 29.94 -2.34 11.70
N GLN A 306 28.86 -3.11 11.58
CA GLN A 306 28.72 -4.42 12.21
C GLN A 306 29.24 -5.57 11.36
N ARG A 307 29.61 -5.31 10.10
CA ARG A 307 30.14 -6.34 9.21
C ARG A 307 31.54 -6.74 9.70
N PRO A 308 31.79 -8.03 10.02
CA PRO A 308 33.13 -8.46 10.39
C PRO A 308 34.09 -8.17 9.24
N ALA A 309 35.30 -7.69 9.57
CA ALA A 309 36.35 -7.50 8.59
C ALA A 309 36.59 -8.82 7.86
N GLU A 310 36.38 -8.84 6.55
CA GLU A 310 36.62 -10.01 5.70
C GLU A 310 38.08 -10.41 5.85
N ASP A 311 38.34 -11.62 6.35
CA ASP A 311 39.69 -12.18 6.49
C ASP A 311 40.30 -12.25 5.09
N PRO A 312 41.44 -11.58 4.81
CA PRO A 312 42.04 -11.62 3.49
C PRO A 312 42.40 -13.07 3.18
N ARG A 313 41.65 -13.68 2.25
CA ARG A 313 41.85 -15.08 1.84
C ARG A 313 43.34 -15.32 1.56
N PRO A 314 43.98 -16.32 2.19
CA PRO A 314 45.36 -16.66 1.87
C PRO A 314 45.43 -17.13 0.42
N GLY A 315 46.29 -16.48 -0.35
CA GLY A 315 46.55 -16.77 -1.77
C GLY A 315 47.32 -18.05 -2.02
#